data_AF-A0A6V7J0F3-F1
#
_entry.id   AF-A0A6V7J0F3-F1
#
_cell.length_a   1.000
_cell.length_b   1.000
_cell.length_c   1.000
_cell.angle_alpha   90.00
_cell.angle_beta   90.00
_cell.angle_gamma   90.00
#
_symmetry.space_group_name_H-M   'P 1'
#
loop_
_entity.id
_entity.type
_entity.pdbx_description
1 polymer ?
#
loop_
_entity_poly.entity_id
_entity_poly.type
_entity_poly.pdbx_seq_one_letter_code
_entity_poly.pdbx_strand_id
1 'polypeptide(L)' 'MDEPTDWFSALLLLYDVTNKTSYDNIRAWLGEIREYAHNDVVIMLL' A
#
# COMPACT_ATOMS: atom_id res chain seq x y z
N MET A 1 6.52 17.32 -27.00
CA MET A 1 5.31 17.26 -26.17
C MET A 1 5.27 15.85 -25.64
N ASP A 2 5.83 15.64 -24.45
CA ASP A 2 5.66 14.38 -23.71
C ASP A 2 4.44 14.60 -22.82
N GLU A 3 3.39 13.81 -23.03
CA GLU A 3 2.25 13.75 -22.11
C GLU A 3 2.77 13.21 -20.76
N PRO A 4 2.50 13.86 -19.62
CA PRO A 4 2.84 13.31 -18.31
C PRO A 4 1.91 12.13 -18.04
N THR A 5 2.38 10.90 -18.28
CA THR A 5 1.68 9.69 -17.84
C THR A 5 1.94 9.47 -16.36
N ASP A 6 1.38 10.30 -15.49
CA ASP A 6 1.26 9.98 -14.07
C ASP A 6 0.15 8.92 -13.93
N TRP A 7 0.52 7.66 -14.12
CA TRP A 7 -0.34 6.53 -13.81
C TRP A 7 -0.31 6.34 -12.29
N PHE A 8 -1.44 6.56 -11.64
CA PHE A 8 -1.57 6.26 -10.21
C PHE A 8 -1.22 4.79 -9.96
N SER A 9 -0.32 4.55 -9.02
CA SER A 9 -0.04 3.21 -8.52
C SER A 9 -1.04 2.91 -7.39
N ALA A 10 -1.78 1.81 -7.47
CA ALA A 10 -2.71 1.40 -6.41
C ALA A 10 -2.27 0.07 -5.81
N LEU A 11 -2.37 -0.05 -4.49
CA LEU A 11 -2.00 -1.27 -3.77
C LEU A 11 -3.13 -1.67 -2.81
N LEU A 12 -3.54 -2.93 -2.86
CA LEU A 12 -4.62 -3.49 -2.06
C LEU A 12 -4.04 -4.43 -0.99
N LEU A 13 -4.35 -4.16 0.28
CA LEU A 13 -3.87 -4.92 1.43
C LEU A 13 -5.06 -5.58 2.14
N LEU A 14 -5.12 -6.92 2.14
CA LEU A 14 -6.15 -7.71 2.83
C LEU A 14 -5.58 -8.35 4.10
N TYR A 15 -6.19 -8.08 5.27
CA TYR A 15 -5.90 -8.80 6.50
C TYR A 15 -7.15 -9.42 7.11
N ASP A 16 -6.95 -10.44 7.93
CA ASP A 16 -8.00 -11.00 8.77
C ASP A 16 -8.12 -10.19 10.08
N VAL A 17 -9.28 -9.59 10.30
CA VAL A 17 -9.59 -8.78 11.50
C VAL A 17 -9.58 -9.59 12.81
N THR A 18 -9.73 -10.92 12.73
CA THR A 18 -9.73 -11.81 13.89
C THR A 18 -8.35 -12.35 14.24
N ASN A 19 -7.35 -12.11 13.38
CA ASN A 19 -6.01 -12.66 13.53
C ASN A 19 -4.97 -11.56 13.73
N LYS A 20 -4.47 -11.43 14.96
CA LYS A 20 -3.45 -10.44 15.33
C LYS A 20 -2.17 -10.57 14.50
N THR A 21 -1.76 -11.77 14.13
CA THR A 21 -0.57 -11.99 13.31
C THR A 21 -0.76 -11.42 11.90
N SER A 22 -1.96 -11.55 11.30
CA SER A 22 -2.26 -10.92 10.01
C SER A 22 -2.22 -9.40 10.09
N TYR A 23 -2.71 -8.81 11.18
CA TYR A 23 -2.62 -7.37 11.41
C TYR A 23 -1.18 -6.87 11.53
N ASP A 24 -0.36 -7.54 12.36
CA ASP A 24 1.04 -7.15 12.58
C ASP A 24 1.86 -7.25 11.26
N ASN A 25 1.59 -8.26 10.44
CA ASN A 25 2.24 -8.42 9.13
C ASN A 25 1.90 -7.28 8.17
N ILE A 26 0.63 -6.86 8.09
CA ILE A 26 0.23 -5.73 7.23
C ILE A 26 0.84 -4.41 7.72
N ARG A 27 0.99 -4.23 9.03
CA ARG A 27 1.63 -3.03 9.58
C ARG A 27 3.11 -2.94 9.21
N ALA A 28 3.82 -4.07 9.16
CA ALA A 28 5.21 -4.12 8.68
C ALA A 28 5.29 -3.77 7.19
N TRP A 29 4.45 -4.41 6.37
CA TRP A 29 4.43 -4.18 4.92
C TRP A 29 4.02 -2.75 4.56
N LEU A 30 3.09 -2.16 5.31
CA LEU A 30 2.71 -0.75 5.16
C LEU A 30 3.88 0.19 5.46
N GLY A 31 4.73 -0.16 6.43
CA GLY A 31 5.95 0.60 6.74
C GLY A 31 6.91 0.61 5.56
N GLU A 32 7.19 -0.57 4.99
CA GLU A 32 8.07 -0.73 3.83
C GLU A 32 7.52 0.00 2.59
N ILE A 33 6.22 -0.11 2.32
CA ILE A 33 5.60 0.61 1.19
C ILE A 33 5.73 2.13 1.39
N ARG A 34 5.54 2.66 2.60
CA ARG A 34 5.71 4.10 2.84
C ARG A 34 7.17 4.56 2.75
N GLU A 35 8.12 3.66 2.98
CA GLU A 35 9.54 3.95 2.87
C GLU A 35 10.03 3.92 1.41
N TYR A 36 9.45 3.06 0.57
CA TYR A 36 9.93 2.82 -0.80
C TYR A 36 9.00 3.30 -1.93
N ALA A 37 7.73 3.60 -1.67
CA ALA A 37 6.78 3.99 -2.71
C ALA A 37 6.79 5.50 -3.00
N HIS A 38 6.68 5.85 -4.29
CA HIS A 38 6.53 7.22 -4.77
C HIS A 38 5.26 7.88 -4.19
N ASN A 39 5.24 9.22 -4.10
CA ASN A 39 4.20 9.99 -3.38
C ASN A 39 2.74 9.78 -3.85
N ASP A 40 2.51 9.05 -4.95
CA ASP A 40 1.21 8.89 -5.60
C ASP A 40 0.60 7.49 -5.44
N VAL A 41 1.01 6.73 -4.42
CA VAL A 41 0.44 5.40 -4.14
C VAL A 41 -0.78 5.48 -3.22
N VAL A 42 -1.94 5.03 -3.72
CA VAL A 42 -3.16 4.90 -2.92
C VAL A 42 -3.23 3.51 -2.29
N ILE A 43 -3.38 3.46 -0.96
CA ILE A 43 -3.46 2.22 -0.19
C ILE A 43 -4.87 2.07 0.39
N MET A 44 -5.52 0.94 0.11
CA MET A 44 -6.80 0.55 0.70
C MET A 44 -6.64 -0.67 1.62
N LEU A 45 -7.19 -0.58 2.82
CA LEU A 45 -7.29 -1.67 3.80
C LEU A 45 -8.76 -2.12 3.86
N LEU A 46 -9.00 -3.42 3.66
CA LEU A 46 -10.31 -4.06 3.74
C LEU A 46 -10.31 -5.20 4.76
#